data_AF-A0A9W6XX53-F1
#
_entry.id   AF-A0A9W6XX53-F1
#
_cell.length_a   1.000
_cell.length_b   1.000
_cell.length_c   1.000
_cell.angle_alpha   90.00
_cell.angle_beta   90.00
_cell.angle_gamma   90.00
#
_symmetry.space_group_name_H-M   'P 1'
#
loop_
_entity.id
_entity.type
_entity.pdbx_description
1 polymer ?
#
loop_
_entity_poly.entity_id
_entity_poly.type
_entity_poly.pdbx_seq_one_letter_code
_entity_poly.pdbx_strand_id
1 'polypeptide(L)'
;MVSLLISVLFSGYVVTRTQLPDWFIWIYWIDPISWGLRSLAVSQFRHEEFDRCVVTEGGTNYCTKYAMDMGEYYLSFYDLQSERSWIVYGVIFNFVTSSCSSHTVHWKRIETLTNLTVPKKTTTTEYVEWRHPKPFEKASWNVLGRS
;
A
#
# COMPACT_ATOMS: atom_id res chain seq x y z
N MET A 1 -8.56 0.10 -7.75
CA MET A 1 -8.94 0.24 -9.16
C MET A 1 -8.76 1.68 -9.59
N VAL A 2 -9.79 2.54 -9.59
CA VAL A 2 -9.69 3.95 -10.07
C VAL A 2 -8.55 4.74 -9.42
N SER A 3 -8.30 4.53 -8.12
CA SER A 3 -7.19 5.17 -7.39
C SER A 3 -5.80 4.97 -8.04
N LEU A 4 -5.52 3.79 -8.60
CA LEU A 4 -4.23 3.51 -9.25
C LEU A 4 -4.09 4.26 -10.59
N LEU A 5 -5.20 4.44 -11.31
CA LEU A 5 -5.22 5.23 -12.55
C LEU A 5 -4.91 6.70 -12.24
N ILE A 6 -5.49 7.23 -11.16
CA ILE A 6 -5.22 8.60 -10.69
C ILE A 6 -3.74 8.75 -10.31
N SER A 7 -3.18 7.86 -9.49
CA SER A 7 -1.73 7.87 -9.18
C SER A 7 -0.87 7.86 -10.45
N VAL A 8 -1.11 6.95 -11.40
CA VAL A 8 -0.31 6.86 -12.63
C VAL A 8 -0.44 8.13 -13.49
N LEU A 9 -1.62 8.75 -13.59
CA LEU A 9 -1.80 10.01 -14.31
C LEU A 9 -0.99 11.17 -13.69
N PHE A 10 -0.95 11.26 -12.37
CA PHE A 10 -0.22 12.32 -11.64
C PHE A 10 1.25 11.97 -11.31
N SER A 11 1.73 10.80 -11.71
CA SER A 11 3.07 10.28 -11.38
C SER A 11 4.25 10.95 -12.12
N GLY A 12 3.99 11.98 -12.94
CA GLY A 12 5.00 12.65 -13.77
C GLY A 12 5.23 12.00 -15.14
N TYR A 13 4.73 10.77 -15.38
CA TYR A 13 4.91 10.06 -16.65
C TYR A 13 3.92 10.49 -17.75
N VAL A 14 2.63 10.65 -17.41
CA VAL A 14 1.59 11.02 -18.40
C VAL A 14 1.45 12.54 -18.55
N VAL A 15 1.63 13.27 -17.46
CA VAL A 15 1.68 14.74 -17.40
C VAL A 15 2.98 15.10 -16.69
N THR A 16 3.85 15.92 -17.31
CA THR A 16 5.11 16.29 -16.66
C THR A 16 4.86 17.19 -15.47
N ARG A 17 5.79 17.19 -14.51
CA ARG A 17 5.70 18.02 -13.30
C ARG A 17 5.57 19.52 -13.62
N THR A 18 6.16 20.00 -14.72
CA THR A 18 6.02 21.38 -15.24
C THR A 18 4.68 21.72 -15.87
N GLN A 19 3.85 20.73 -16.22
CA GLN A 19 2.50 20.92 -16.77
C GLN A 19 1.40 20.84 -15.70
N LEU A 20 1.73 20.41 -14.48
CA LEU A 20 0.80 20.37 -13.36
C LEU A 20 0.62 21.77 -12.75
N PRO A 21 -0.62 22.24 -12.52
CA PRO A 21 -0.85 23.47 -11.78
C PRO A 21 -0.28 23.40 -10.36
N ASP A 22 0.23 24.53 -9.85
CA ASP A 22 0.89 24.62 -8.54
C ASP A 22 0.05 24.04 -7.39
N TRP A 23 -1.28 24.19 -7.46
CA TRP A 23 -2.21 23.68 -6.44
C TRP A 23 -2.38 22.15 -6.45
N PHE A 24 -1.81 21.43 -7.41
CA PHE A 24 -1.76 19.95 -7.45
C PHE A 24 -0.35 19.38 -7.28
N ILE A 25 0.69 20.21 -7.22
CA ILE A 25 2.10 19.77 -7.15
C ILE A 25 2.38 18.84 -5.95
N TRP A 26 1.65 19.01 -4.85
CA TRP A 26 1.78 18.21 -3.64
C TRP A 26 1.34 16.75 -3.82
N ILE A 27 0.43 16.46 -4.76
CA ILE A 27 -0.01 15.09 -5.07
C ILE A 27 1.15 14.30 -5.70
N TYR A 28 1.85 14.93 -6.66
CA TYR A 28 3.05 14.38 -7.30
C TYR A 28 4.18 14.05 -6.30
N TRP A 29 4.27 14.79 -5.19
CA TRP A 29 5.28 14.55 -4.14
C TRP A 29 4.86 13.51 -3.07
N ILE A 30 3.57 13.21 -2.92
CA ILE A 30 3.07 12.18 -1.99
C ILE A 30 2.96 10.80 -2.68
N ASP A 31 2.71 10.77 -3.98
CA ASP A 31 2.53 9.53 -4.73
C ASP A 31 3.84 8.69 -4.82
N PRO A 32 3.86 7.43 -4.33
CA PRO A 32 5.08 6.61 -4.37
C PRO A 32 5.47 6.14 -5.78
N ILE A 33 4.53 6.14 -6.74
CA ILE A 33 4.81 5.73 -8.13
C ILE A 33 5.68 6.80 -8.80
N SER A 34 5.39 8.09 -8.57
CA SER A 34 6.24 9.24 -8.95
C SER A 34 7.70 9.04 -8.49
N TRP A 35 7.92 8.78 -7.20
CA TRP A 35 9.26 8.53 -6.65
C TRP A 35 9.93 7.28 -7.25
N GLY A 36 9.18 6.19 -7.45
CA GLY A 36 9.70 4.96 -8.05
C GLY A 36 10.13 5.14 -9.52
N LEU A 37 9.28 5.74 -10.35
CA LEU A 37 9.58 6.08 -11.75
C LEU A 37 10.81 6.99 -11.85
N ARG A 38 10.89 7.99 -10.97
CA ARG A 38 12.00 8.93 -10.86
C ARG A 38 13.32 8.25 -10.51
N SER A 39 13.34 7.34 -9.53
CA SER A 39 14.54 6.54 -9.20
C SER A 39 14.95 5.63 -10.37
N LEU A 40 14.01 4.97 -11.05
CA LEU A 40 14.28 4.08 -12.18
C LEU A 40 14.80 4.85 -13.41
N ALA A 41 14.21 6.01 -13.73
CA ALA A 41 14.69 6.84 -14.83
C ALA A 41 16.13 7.30 -14.61
N VAL A 42 16.45 7.80 -13.40
CA VAL A 42 17.82 8.24 -13.07
C VAL A 42 18.79 7.06 -13.07
N SER A 43 18.40 5.86 -12.58
CA SER A 43 19.30 4.69 -12.61
C SER A 43 19.60 4.18 -14.02
N GLN A 44 18.64 4.25 -14.95
CA GLN A 44 18.86 3.86 -16.35
C GLN A 44 19.64 4.93 -17.13
N PHE A 45 19.20 6.19 -17.09
CA PHE A 45 19.78 7.25 -17.93
C PHE A 45 21.11 7.80 -17.42
N ARG A 46 21.45 7.64 -16.13
CA ARG A 46 22.81 7.93 -15.60
C ARG A 46 23.73 6.69 -15.52
N HIS A 47 23.40 5.62 -16.24
CA HIS A 47 24.31 4.50 -16.47
C HIS A 47 25.26 4.82 -17.62
N GLU A 48 26.52 4.38 -17.56
CA GLU A 48 27.62 4.78 -18.47
C GLU A 48 27.32 4.57 -19.97
N GLU A 49 26.45 3.61 -20.30
CA GLU A 49 26.00 3.32 -21.67
C GLU A 49 25.07 4.41 -22.26
N PHE A 50 24.38 5.17 -21.41
CA PHE A 50 23.48 6.27 -21.79
C PHE A 50 24.00 7.65 -21.36
N ASP A 51 24.86 7.70 -20.35
CA ASP A 51 25.51 8.90 -19.79
C ASP A 51 26.72 9.32 -20.67
N ARG A 52 26.49 9.44 -21.99
CA ARG A 52 27.52 9.70 -23.01
C ARG A 52 27.01 10.51 -24.21
N CYS A 53 27.87 11.34 -24.78
CA CYS A 53 27.56 12.24 -25.92
C CYS A 53 27.04 11.54 -27.19
N VAL A 54 27.47 10.30 -27.46
CA VAL A 54 27.13 9.51 -28.65
C VAL A 54 26.97 8.05 -28.23
N VAL A 55 25.75 7.53 -28.26
CA VAL A 55 25.43 6.14 -27.87
C VAL A 55 25.73 5.15 -29.00
N THR A 56 25.28 5.45 -30.22
CA THR A 56 25.51 4.61 -31.41
C THR A 56 26.55 5.25 -32.33
N GLU A 57 27.47 4.45 -32.89
CA GLU A 57 28.44 4.94 -33.88
C GLU A 57 27.71 5.52 -35.11
N GLY A 58 28.14 6.70 -35.56
CA GLY A 58 27.44 7.46 -36.61
C GLY A 58 26.13 8.16 -36.17
N GLY A 59 25.72 8.02 -34.91
CA GLY A 59 24.55 8.69 -34.34
C GLY A 59 24.74 10.18 -34.07
N THR A 60 23.67 10.86 -33.66
CA THR A 60 23.71 12.29 -33.30
C THR A 60 24.54 12.54 -32.04
N ASN A 61 25.47 13.49 -32.09
CA ASN A 61 26.22 13.94 -30.93
C ASN A 61 25.41 14.96 -30.10
N TYR A 62 24.97 14.54 -28.91
CA TYR A 62 24.13 15.33 -28.01
C TYR A 62 24.92 16.50 -27.38
N CYS A 63 26.19 16.29 -27.01
CA CYS A 63 27.05 17.31 -26.43
C CYS A 63 27.30 18.48 -27.39
N THR A 64 27.51 18.23 -28.70
CA THR A 64 27.68 19.33 -29.68
C THR A 64 26.38 20.04 -30.06
N LYS A 65 25.22 19.40 -29.88
CA LYS A 65 23.92 19.94 -30.30
C LYS A 65 23.15 20.62 -29.17
N TYR A 66 23.30 20.12 -27.94
CA TYR A 66 22.52 20.52 -26.76
C TYR A 66 23.39 20.82 -25.52
N ALA A 67 24.72 20.73 -25.62
CA ALA A 67 25.67 20.94 -24.51
C ALA A 67 25.47 20.02 -23.28
N MET A 68 24.90 18.83 -23.49
CA MET A 68 24.61 17.84 -22.46
C MET A 68 24.71 16.41 -23.01
N ASP A 69 24.96 15.43 -22.14
CA ASP A 69 24.95 14.00 -22.48
C ASP A 69 23.55 13.48 -22.82
N MET A 70 23.49 12.35 -23.54
CA MET A 70 22.22 11.75 -23.98
C MET A 70 21.27 11.47 -22.80
N GLY A 71 21.76 10.82 -21.74
CA GLY A 71 20.96 10.52 -20.55
C GLY A 71 20.39 11.77 -19.87
N GLU A 72 21.20 12.83 -19.72
CA GLU A 72 20.76 14.08 -19.11
C GLU A 72 19.75 14.84 -19.98
N TYR A 73 19.89 14.79 -21.32
CA TYR A 73 18.90 15.31 -22.26
C TYR A 73 17.53 14.63 -22.09
N TYR A 74 17.49 13.29 -22.01
CA TYR A 74 16.22 12.57 -21.82
C TYR A 74 15.62 12.83 -20.42
N LEU A 75 16.43 12.91 -19.37
CA LEU A 75 15.96 13.27 -18.03
C LEU A 75 15.37 14.69 -17.99
N SER A 76 16.05 15.67 -18.59
CA SER A 76 15.60 17.05 -18.69
C SER A 76 14.29 17.17 -19.49
N PHE A 77 14.14 16.44 -20.59
CA PHE A 77 12.94 16.45 -21.43
C PHE A 77 11.66 16.04 -20.68
N TYR A 78 11.76 15.13 -19.70
CA TYR A 78 10.63 14.70 -18.86
C TYR A 78 10.49 15.50 -17.54
N ASP A 79 11.25 16.59 -17.34
CA ASP A 79 11.36 17.34 -16.07
C ASP A 79 11.79 16.46 -14.86
N LEU A 80 12.54 15.39 -15.15
CA LEU A 80 13.09 14.50 -14.13
C LEU A 80 14.47 15.01 -13.68
N GLN A 81 14.64 15.12 -12.37
CA GLN A 81 15.85 15.69 -11.79
C GLN A 81 17.02 14.71 -11.91
N SER A 82 18.04 15.12 -12.69
CA SER A 82 19.11 14.27 -13.22
C SER A 82 20.14 13.78 -12.18
N GLU A 83 20.10 14.33 -10.97
CA GLU A 83 21.06 14.09 -9.91
C GLU A 83 20.89 12.69 -9.27
N ARG A 84 21.99 11.93 -9.20
CA ARG A 84 22.00 10.52 -8.72
C ARG A 84 21.49 10.37 -7.26
N SER A 85 21.54 11.44 -6.45
CA SER A 85 20.98 11.52 -5.08
C SER A 85 19.50 11.11 -5.00
N TRP A 86 18.71 11.36 -6.06
CA TRP A 86 17.28 11.05 -6.09
C TRP A 86 16.96 9.54 -6.12
N ILE A 87 17.93 8.70 -6.50
CA ILE A 87 17.80 7.24 -6.35
C ILE A 87 17.68 6.91 -4.86
N VAL A 88 18.56 7.46 -4.00
CA VAL A 88 18.58 7.19 -2.57
C VAL A 88 17.34 7.75 -1.88
N TYR A 89 16.92 8.98 -2.22
CA TYR A 89 15.70 9.56 -1.64
C TYR A 89 14.44 8.76 -1.99
N GLY A 90 14.28 8.32 -3.25
CA GLY A 90 13.13 7.52 -3.66
C GLY A 90 13.11 6.12 -3.04
N VAL A 91 14.27 5.49 -2.82
CA VAL A 91 14.38 4.22 -2.06
C VAL A 91 13.95 4.43 -0.61
N ILE A 92 14.50 5.42 0.09
CA ILE A 92 14.14 5.72 1.50
C ILE A 92 12.64 6.01 1.62
N PHE A 93 12.08 6.83 0.73
CA PHE A 93 10.65 7.15 0.71
C PHE A 93 9.77 5.90 0.58
N ASN A 94 10.09 5.00 -0.36
CA ASN A 94 9.33 3.76 -0.57
C ASN A 94 9.44 2.77 0.60
N PHE A 95 10.58 2.70 1.29
CA PHE A 95 10.70 1.92 2.53
C PHE A 95 9.84 2.51 3.66
N VAL A 96 9.80 3.84 3.80
CA VAL A 96 8.98 4.52 4.82
C VAL A 96 7.48 4.30 4.59
N THR A 97 6.98 4.50 3.36
CA THR A 97 5.54 4.31 3.04
C THR A 97 5.09 2.86 3.21
N SER A 98 5.93 1.89 2.80
CA SER A 98 5.68 0.46 2.97
C SER A 98 5.66 0.03 4.45
N SER A 99 6.58 0.57 5.25
CA SER A 99 6.66 0.28 6.70
C SER A 99 5.46 0.87 7.44
N CYS A 100 5.11 2.13 7.16
CA CYS A 100 3.92 2.78 7.72
C CYS A 100 2.64 1.98 7.43
N SER A 101 2.45 1.57 6.17
CA SER A 101 1.33 0.73 5.75
C SER A 101 1.24 -0.58 6.55
N SER A 102 2.39 -1.25 6.73
CA SER A 102 2.49 -2.50 7.51
C SER A 102 2.12 -2.30 8.98
N HIS A 103 2.52 -1.18 9.60
CA HIS A 103 2.08 -0.83 10.95
C HIS A 103 0.56 -0.64 11.03
N THR A 104 -0.10 0.02 10.04
CA THR A 104 -1.57 0.18 10.09
C THR A 104 -2.33 -1.14 10.06
N VAL A 105 -1.82 -2.14 9.35
CA VAL A 105 -2.40 -3.51 9.32
C VAL A 105 -2.22 -4.20 10.67
N HIS A 106 -1.05 -4.03 11.31
CA HIS A 106 -0.79 -4.53 12.65
C HIS A 106 -1.71 -3.91 13.70
N TRP A 107 -1.92 -2.58 13.68
CA TRP A 107 -2.84 -1.89 14.60
C TRP A 107 -4.29 -2.39 14.46
N LYS A 108 -4.82 -2.47 13.24
CA LYS A 108 -6.17 -2.99 12.98
C LYS A 108 -6.37 -4.44 13.45
N ARG A 109 -5.30 -5.25 13.42
CA ARG A 109 -5.33 -6.63 13.95
C ARG A 109 -5.50 -6.65 15.47
N ILE A 110 -4.92 -5.71 16.20
CA ILE A 110 -5.07 -5.57 17.66
C ILE A 110 -6.51 -5.14 18.01
N GLU A 111 -7.03 -4.13 17.32
CA GLU A 111 -8.40 -3.63 17.51
C GLU A 111 -9.46 -4.71 17.25
N THR A 112 -9.24 -5.58 16.26
CA THR A 112 -10.14 -6.70 15.98
C THR A 112 -10.16 -7.72 17.12
N LEU A 113 -9.04 -7.93 17.83
CA LEU A 113 -8.96 -8.87 18.95
C LEU A 113 -9.67 -8.34 20.20
N THR A 114 -9.56 -7.05 20.51
CA THR A 114 -10.25 -6.46 21.68
C THR A 114 -11.75 -6.41 21.50
N ASN A 115 -12.25 -6.11 20.30
CA ASN A 115 -13.69 -6.18 19.99
C ASN A 115 -14.27 -7.62 20.06
N LEU A 116 -13.41 -8.64 20.01
CA LEU A 116 -13.80 -10.05 20.22
C LEU A 116 -13.59 -10.54 21.66
N THR A 117 -13.03 -9.72 22.57
CA THR A 117 -13.01 -10.07 23.99
C THR A 117 -14.43 -9.96 24.57
N VAL A 118 -15.01 -11.13 24.85
CA VAL A 118 -16.38 -11.34 25.34
C VAL A 118 -16.76 -10.32 26.43
N PRO A 119 -17.95 -9.70 26.39
CA PRO A 119 -18.40 -8.80 27.46
C PRO A 119 -18.27 -9.53 28.80
N LYS A 120 -17.51 -8.92 29.73
CA LYS A 120 -17.09 -9.52 31.00
C LYS A 120 -18.29 -10.09 31.75
N LYS A 121 -18.53 -11.40 31.61
CA LYS A 121 -19.72 -12.06 32.15
C LYS A 121 -19.70 -11.94 33.67
N THR A 122 -20.57 -11.09 34.22
CA THR A 122 -20.77 -10.97 35.66
C THR A 122 -21.06 -12.34 36.24
N THR A 123 -20.28 -12.76 37.23
CA THR A 123 -20.43 -14.07 37.89
C THR A 123 -21.59 -14.05 38.88
N THR A 124 -22.81 -13.82 38.38
CA THR A 124 -24.01 -14.31 39.06
C THR A 124 -24.02 -15.83 38.93
N THR A 125 -23.91 -16.51 40.07
CA THR A 125 -23.91 -17.98 40.18
C THR A 125 -25.33 -18.54 39.99
N GLU A 126 -25.85 -18.40 38.76
CA GLU A 126 -27.06 -19.07 38.32
C GLU A 126 -26.66 -20.25 37.42
N TYR A 127 -26.44 -21.40 38.06
CA TYR A 127 -26.34 -22.66 37.34
C TYR A 127 -27.72 -22.98 36.79
N VAL A 128 -27.84 -23.11 35.46
CA VAL A 128 -29.06 -23.61 34.83
C VAL A 128 -29.21 -25.08 35.19
N GLU A 129 -29.93 -25.35 36.28
CA GLU A 129 -30.21 -26.69 36.75
C GLU A 129 -31.07 -27.41 35.71
N TRP A 130 -30.49 -28.40 35.04
CA TRP A 130 -31.14 -29.15 33.98
C TRP A 130 -32.32 -29.95 34.56
N ARG A 131 -33.53 -29.41 34.45
CA ARG A 131 -34.77 -30.10 34.79
C ARG A 131 -34.95 -31.33 33.88
N HIS A 132 -34.42 -32.46 34.34
CA HIS A 132 -34.72 -33.76 33.76
C HIS A 132 -36.24 -33.99 33.80
N PRO A 133 -36.87 -34.49 32.73
CA PRO A 133 -38.27 -34.87 32.76
C PRO A 133 -38.47 -35.97 33.82
N LYS A 134 -39.52 -35.86 34.64
CA LYS A 134 -39.87 -36.92 35.59
C LYS A 134 -40.10 -38.23 34.83
N PRO A 135 -39.61 -39.38 35.33
CA PRO A 135 -39.89 -40.67 34.69
C PRO A 135 -41.39 -40.94 34.68
N PHE A 136 -41.88 -41.58 33.61
CA PHE A 136 -43.29 -41.85 33.42
C PHE A 136 -43.83 -42.79 34.52
N GLU A 137 -44.72 -42.27 35.35
CA GLU A 137 -45.29 -43.00 36.48
C GLU A 137 -46.21 -44.12 35.98
N LYS A 138 -45.82 -45.38 36.21
CA LYS A 138 -46.62 -46.54 35.82
C LYS A 138 -47.85 -46.63 36.72
N ALA A 139 -49.04 -46.45 36.13
CA ALA A 139 -50.31 -46.52 36.84
C ALA A 139 -50.46 -47.85 37.60
N SER A 140 -50.52 -47.77 38.94
CA SER A 140 -50.67 -48.91 39.83
C SER A 140 -52.14 -49.31 39.95
N TRP A 141 -52.56 -50.27 39.13
CA TRP A 141 -53.90 -50.88 39.21
C TRP A 141 -53.99 -51.84 40.39
N ASN A 142 -54.39 -51.36 41.58
CA ASN A 142 -54.53 -52.21 42.77
C ASN A 142 -55.62 -51.76 43.79
N VAL A 143 -56.76 -51.28 43.27
CA VAL A 143 -58.07 -51.22 43.97
C VAL A 143 -59.13 -51.32 42.86
N LEU A 144 -60.26 -52.05 42.98
CA LEU A 144 -60.98 -52.54 44.15
C LEU A 144 -61.29 -54.04 44.07
N GLY A 145 -61.13 -54.74 45.20
CA GLY A 145 -61.61 -56.11 45.40
C GLY A 145 -62.16 -56.28 46.82
N ARG A 146 -63.32 -55.68 47.11
CA ARG A 146 -64.01 -55.82 48.41
C ARG A 146 -65.50 -55.45 48.34
N SER A 147 -66.32 -56.39 47.88
CA SER A 147 -67.71 -56.61 48.30
C SER A 147 -68.12 -58.01 47.84
#